data_AF-A0A933SCA9-F1
#
_entry.id   AF-A0A933SCA9-F1
#
_cell.length_a   1.000
_cell.length_b   1.000
_cell.length_c   1.000
_cell.angle_alpha   90.00
_cell.angle_beta   90.00
_cell.angle_gamma   90.00
#
_symmetry.space_group_name_H-M   'P 1'
#
loop_
_entity.id
_entity.type
_entity.pdbx_description
1 polymer ?
#
loop_
_entity_poly.entity_id
_entity_poly.type
_entity_poly.pdbx_seq_one_letter_code
_entity_poly.pdbx_strand_id
1 'polypeptide(L)'
;MKRIIFAALVALSAATLTGCSKDAANPVAPVVGESSVRDTDMFSKDRARAEAGPMTGNTLGFGVSRILFVHASPDAPAVDINLGIQPVARDLVFANNTPYRYTWSGSRRVLVNVANTSTNVINAVATLSPRTFYSVFATGTVSDLKPLVLVDDLRAPEMGKAHVRFVHLSPNAPAVDVAVAGGGPVVFGNKAFREYTAFTPLPAGTYDLEVRVAGTNTVALPLPGVTLQPGKIYTVYAKGLLGGTGAQALGAGVIVNSDLARSWSLFSGSRAPIDMQAN
;
A
#
# COMPACT_ATOMS: atom_id res chain seq x y z
N MET A 1 -37.28 37.42 16.17
CA MET A 1 -38.54 36.63 16.15
C MET A 1 -38.38 35.61 15.03
N LYS A 2 -38.50 34.29 15.13
CA LYS A 2 -39.02 33.33 16.13
C LYS A 2 -38.05 32.13 16.17
N ARG A 3 -37.80 31.62 17.38
CA ARG A 3 -37.13 30.33 17.66
C ARG A 3 -38.17 29.21 17.54
N ILE A 4 -37.81 28.06 16.97
CA ILE A 4 -38.62 26.84 17.09
C ILE A 4 -37.70 25.75 17.65
N ILE A 5 -38.08 25.32 18.86
CA ILE A 5 -37.51 24.23 19.65
C ILE A 5 -38.39 23.01 19.38
N PHE A 6 -37.81 21.84 19.12
CA PHE A 6 -38.51 20.57 19.25
C PHE A 6 -37.66 19.62 20.10
N ALA A 7 -38.14 19.39 21.32
CA ALA A 7 -37.70 18.32 22.20
C ALA A 7 -38.54 17.07 21.89
N ALA A 8 -37.90 15.90 21.81
CA ALA A 8 -38.57 14.61 21.84
C ALA A 8 -37.88 13.71 22.87
N LEU A 9 -38.64 13.45 23.93
CA LEU A 9 -38.37 12.59 25.08
C LEU A 9 -39.09 11.26 24.81
N VAL A 10 -38.40 10.11 24.81
CA VAL A 10 -39.02 8.80 25.07
C VAL A 10 -38.03 7.93 25.85
N ALA A 11 -38.54 7.34 26.92
CA ALA A 11 -37.83 6.62 27.96
C ALA A 11 -37.79 5.10 27.74
N LEU A 12 -36.74 4.50 28.30
CA LEU A 12 -36.70 3.31 29.17
C LEU A 12 -37.44 2.02 28.75
N SER A 13 -36.66 0.94 28.58
CA SER A 13 -37.04 -0.38 29.12
C SER A 13 -35.79 -1.21 29.42
N ALA A 14 -35.65 -1.64 30.67
CA ALA A 14 -34.63 -2.55 31.17
C ALA A 14 -35.23 -3.95 31.29
N ALA A 15 -34.56 -4.97 30.72
CA ALA A 15 -34.94 -6.36 30.87
C ALA A 15 -34.08 -7.01 31.97
N THR A 16 -34.73 -7.49 33.03
CA THR A 16 -34.14 -8.34 34.06
C THR A 16 -34.14 -9.80 33.60
N LEU A 17 -33.00 -10.48 33.75
CA LEU A 17 -32.86 -11.93 33.60
C LEU A 17 -33.19 -12.61 34.93
N THR A 18 -34.16 -13.52 34.94
CA THR A 18 -34.45 -14.39 36.09
C THR A 18 -34.53 -15.85 35.63
N GLY A 19 -33.69 -16.69 36.24
CA GLY A 19 -34.00 -18.07 36.60
C GLY A 19 -33.88 -19.16 35.53
N CYS A 20 -32.81 -19.96 35.59
CA CYS A 20 -32.87 -21.37 35.19
C CYS A 20 -32.79 -22.24 36.46
N SER A 21 -33.84 -23.02 36.69
CA SER A 21 -33.97 -24.02 37.76
C SER A 21 -33.20 -25.31 37.43
N LYS A 22 -32.74 -25.98 38.50
CA LYS A 22 -32.05 -27.27 38.55
C LYS A 22 -33.01 -28.48 38.46
N ASP A 23 -32.38 -29.64 38.19
CA ASP A 23 -32.76 -31.05 38.49
C ASP A 23 -33.84 -31.70 37.59
N ALA A 24 -33.76 -32.97 37.14
CA ALA A 24 -32.76 -34.05 37.20
C ALA A 24 -33.23 -35.20 36.27
N ALA A 25 -32.31 -36.03 35.73
CA ALA A 25 -32.37 -37.50 35.66
C ALA A 25 -31.35 -38.08 34.65
N ASN A 26 -30.56 -39.05 35.13
CA ASN A 26 -29.51 -39.83 34.46
C ASN A 26 -30.08 -41.20 34.00
N PRO A 27 -29.43 -41.97 33.08
CA PRO A 27 -28.48 -42.99 33.58
C PRO A 27 -27.21 -43.26 32.71
N VAL A 28 -26.21 -43.80 33.41
CA VAL A 28 -24.83 -44.23 33.07
C VAL A 28 -24.83 -45.53 32.24
N ALA A 29 -23.93 -45.82 31.27
CA ALA A 29 -22.54 -46.35 31.38
C ALA A 29 -22.00 -46.72 29.96
N PRO A 30 -20.74 -47.16 29.72
CA PRO A 30 -19.62 -47.39 30.64
C PRO A 30 -18.27 -46.75 30.25
N VAL A 31 -17.38 -46.75 31.24
CA VAL A 31 -15.96 -46.37 31.21
C VAL A 31 -15.10 -47.55 30.74
N VAL A 32 -14.14 -47.29 29.85
CA VAL A 32 -12.90 -48.06 29.68
C VAL A 32 -11.83 -47.01 29.34
N GLY A 33 -10.98 -46.62 30.29
CA GLY A 33 -9.67 -47.24 30.48
C GLY A 33 -8.61 -46.14 30.39
N GLU A 34 -8.23 -45.59 31.53
CA GLU A 34 -7.08 -44.67 31.63
C GLU A 34 -5.79 -45.48 31.47
N SER A 35 -5.02 -45.21 30.41
CA SER A 35 -3.59 -45.50 30.38
C SER A 35 -2.83 -44.20 30.63
N SER A 36 -2.28 -44.11 31.84
CA SER A 36 -1.19 -43.24 32.24
C SER A 36 -0.08 -43.17 31.18
N VAL A 37 0.14 -41.99 30.60
CA VAL A 37 1.47 -41.58 30.13
C VAL A 37 1.68 -40.15 30.61
N ARG A 38 2.46 -40.02 31.68
CA ARG A 38 3.26 -38.83 31.92
C ARG A 38 4.46 -38.95 31.00
N ASP A 39 4.49 -38.20 29.91
CA ASP A 39 5.73 -37.87 29.22
C ASP A 39 5.73 -36.38 28.89
N THR A 40 6.58 -35.70 29.64
CA THR A 40 7.51 -34.67 29.18
C THR A 40 7.46 -34.40 27.67
N ASP A 41 6.73 -33.35 27.27
CA ASP A 41 7.09 -32.54 26.12
C ASP A 41 6.37 -31.19 26.16
N MET A 42 6.90 -30.29 26.99
CA MET A 42 6.45 -28.89 27.07
C MET A 42 6.99 -28.03 25.91
N PHE A 43 7.52 -28.63 24.83
CA PHE A 43 8.18 -27.94 23.72
C PHE A 43 8.00 -28.60 22.34
N SER A 44 6.77 -29.00 21.96
CA SER A 44 6.53 -29.45 20.58
C SER A 44 5.30 -28.86 19.87
N LYS A 45 4.64 -27.85 20.45
CA LYS A 45 3.48 -27.20 19.79
C LYS A 45 3.83 -26.14 18.72
N ASP A 46 5.09 -26.05 18.30
CA ASP A 46 5.58 -25.09 17.30
C ASP A 46 5.79 -25.67 15.89
N ARG A 47 5.30 -26.89 15.60
CA ARG A 47 5.47 -27.48 14.25
C ARG A 47 4.20 -27.75 13.45
N ALA A 48 3.09 -27.05 13.76
CA ALA A 48 1.86 -27.16 12.95
C ALA A 48 1.23 -25.80 12.64
N ARG A 49 1.95 -24.90 11.96
CA ARG A 49 1.32 -23.78 11.23
C ARG A 49 2.05 -23.41 9.94
N ALA A 50 2.31 -24.43 9.12
CA ALA A 50 2.87 -24.26 7.78
C ALA A 50 2.14 -25.10 6.74
N GLU A 51 0.80 -25.21 6.80
CA GLU A 51 0.01 -25.74 5.69
C GLU A 51 -1.31 -24.95 5.54
N ALA A 52 -1.24 -23.84 4.82
CA ALA A 52 -2.45 -23.17 4.33
C ALA A 52 -2.97 -23.95 3.13
N GLY A 53 -3.73 -25.03 3.39
CA GLY A 53 -4.55 -25.67 2.37
C GLY A 53 -5.64 -24.73 1.82
N PRO A 54 -6.19 -25.00 0.62
CA PRO A 54 -7.21 -24.14 0.02
C PRO A 54 -8.51 -24.24 0.81
N MET A 55 -8.85 -23.18 1.54
CA MET A 55 -10.09 -23.06 2.30
C MET A 55 -11.27 -22.93 1.32
N THR A 56 -11.89 -24.06 0.98
CA THR A 56 -13.18 -24.14 0.32
C THR A 56 -14.26 -24.19 1.40
N GLY A 57 -14.98 -23.09 1.61
CA GLY A 57 -16.12 -23.06 2.53
C GLY A 57 -16.38 -21.69 3.14
N ASN A 58 -17.37 -21.00 2.60
CA ASN A 58 -18.04 -19.81 3.14
C ASN A 58 -17.12 -18.60 3.48
N THR A 59 -16.55 -17.99 2.44
CA THR A 59 -15.65 -16.84 2.52
C THR A 59 -16.41 -15.54 2.83
N LEU A 60 -16.71 -15.28 4.10
CA LEU A 60 -16.84 -13.89 4.53
C LEU A 60 -15.48 -13.25 4.24
N GLY A 61 -15.43 -12.32 3.28
CA GLY A 61 -14.21 -11.73 2.68
C GLY A 61 -13.34 -10.87 3.61
N PHE A 62 -13.13 -11.33 4.85
CA PHE A 62 -12.30 -10.70 5.86
C PHE A 62 -10.87 -11.23 5.76
N GLY A 63 -9.96 -10.31 5.48
CA GLY A 63 -8.53 -10.47 5.53
C GLY A 63 -7.90 -9.09 5.60
N VAL A 64 -6.57 -9.04 5.59
CA VAL A 64 -5.84 -7.77 5.50
C VAL A 64 -5.28 -7.61 4.10
N SER A 65 -5.34 -6.40 3.58
CA SER A 65 -4.62 -5.95 2.40
C SER A 65 -3.61 -4.88 2.83
N ARG A 66 -2.72 -4.51 1.89
CA ARG A 66 -1.74 -3.44 2.11
C ARG A 66 -1.90 -2.39 1.04
N ILE A 67 -1.86 -1.14 1.44
CA ILE A 67 -2.09 -0.01 0.54
C ILE A 67 -1.03 1.07 0.75
N LEU A 68 -0.47 1.55 -0.35
CA LEU A 68 0.43 2.69 -0.44
C LEU A 68 -0.29 3.81 -1.17
N PHE A 69 -0.14 5.04 -0.70
CA PHE A 69 -0.71 6.21 -1.35
C PHE A 69 0.39 7.13 -1.89
N VAL A 70 0.13 7.75 -3.03
CA VAL A 70 1.00 8.74 -3.66
C VAL A 70 0.18 9.97 -4.02
N HIS A 71 0.68 11.15 -3.65
CA HIS A 71 0.08 12.39 -4.14
C HIS A 71 0.74 12.80 -5.46
N ALA A 72 0.00 12.68 -6.56
CA ALA A 72 0.51 12.90 -7.92
C ALA A 72 -0.20 14.05 -8.68
N SER A 73 -0.96 14.90 -7.98
CA SER A 73 -1.59 16.09 -8.58
C SER A 73 -0.68 17.31 -8.37
N PRO A 74 -0.09 17.90 -9.42
CA PRO A 74 0.94 18.92 -9.28
C PRO A 74 0.44 20.27 -8.76
N ASP A 75 -0.82 20.60 -9.05
CA ASP A 75 -1.48 21.87 -8.67
C ASP A 75 -2.31 21.77 -7.39
N ALA A 76 -2.43 20.56 -6.82
CA ALA A 76 -3.21 20.35 -5.61
C ALA A 76 -2.40 20.70 -4.36
N PRO A 77 -3.04 21.29 -3.34
CA PRO A 77 -2.43 21.42 -2.02
C PRO A 77 -2.21 20.04 -1.40
N ALA A 78 -1.41 19.99 -0.32
CA ALA A 78 -1.23 18.78 0.45
C ALA A 78 -2.57 18.16 0.89
N VAL A 79 -2.61 16.83 0.98
CA VAL A 79 -3.84 16.08 1.22
C VAL A 79 -3.76 15.19 2.45
N ASP A 80 -4.90 15.05 3.11
CA ASP A 80 -5.14 14.06 4.16
C ASP A 80 -5.85 12.84 3.58
N ILE A 81 -5.39 11.65 3.93
CA ILE A 81 -5.92 10.38 3.40
C ILE A 81 -6.53 9.59 4.55
N ASN A 82 -7.80 9.22 4.38
CA ASN A 82 -8.54 8.39 5.33
C ASN A 82 -9.16 7.17 4.64
N LEU A 83 -9.14 6.03 5.33
CA LEU A 83 -9.85 4.80 4.94
C LEU A 83 -11.03 4.61 5.91
N GLY A 84 -12.21 5.05 5.48
CA GLY A 84 -13.35 5.22 6.37
C GLY A 84 -13.02 6.21 7.48
N ILE A 85 -13.07 5.75 8.73
CA ILE A 85 -12.71 6.56 9.92
C ILE A 85 -11.23 6.52 10.27
N GLN A 86 -10.43 5.66 9.62
CA GLN A 86 -9.02 5.47 9.94
C GLN A 86 -8.14 6.47 9.17
N PRO A 87 -7.38 7.34 9.85
CA PRO A 87 -6.38 8.17 9.19
C PRO A 87 -5.20 7.32 8.72
N VAL A 88 -4.77 7.52 7.47
CA VAL A 88 -3.64 6.81 6.86
C VAL A 88 -2.42 7.73 6.72
N ALA A 89 -2.67 8.96 6.26
CA ALA A 89 -1.65 9.99 6.09
C ALA A 89 -2.25 11.36 6.37
N ARG A 90 -1.42 12.26 6.88
CA ARG A 90 -1.72 13.67 7.06
C ARG A 90 -0.69 14.48 6.31
N ASP A 91 -1.13 15.59 5.73
CA ASP A 91 -0.27 16.55 5.04
C ASP A 91 0.64 15.88 3.97
N LEU A 92 0.08 14.97 3.18
CA LEU A 92 0.83 14.33 2.10
C LEU A 92 1.00 15.32 0.97
N VAL A 93 2.20 15.89 0.85
CA VAL A 93 2.60 16.86 -0.18
C VAL A 93 2.77 16.18 -1.55
N PHE A 94 2.59 16.94 -2.64
CA PHE A 94 2.83 16.49 -4.00
C PHE A 94 4.19 15.79 -4.16
N ALA A 95 4.19 14.73 -4.97
CA ALA A 95 5.31 13.83 -5.26
C ALA A 95 5.77 12.93 -4.10
N ASN A 96 5.19 13.06 -2.90
CA ASN A 96 5.47 12.15 -1.79
C ASN A 96 4.53 10.93 -1.78
N ASN A 97 4.99 9.88 -1.13
CA ASN A 97 4.24 8.65 -0.91
C ASN A 97 4.27 8.20 0.56
N THR A 98 3.27 7.42 0.94
CA THR A 98 3.26 6.70 2.22
C THR A 98 4.05 5.39 2.10
N PRO A 99 4.43 4.76 3.22
CA PRO A 99 4.74 3.32 3.20
C PRO A 99 3.45 2.52 2.92
N TYR A 100 3.59 1.23 2.65
CA TYR A 100 2.45 0.32 2.71
C TYR A 100 1.86 0.31 4.13
N ARG A 101 0.54 0.42 4.21
CA ARG A 101 -0.25 0.38 5.45
C ARG A 101 -1.22 -0.78 5.39
N TYR A 102 -1.37 -1.47 6.51
CA TYR A 102 -2.40 -2.48 6.65
C TYR A 102 -3.77 -1.83 6.62
N THR A 103 -4.66 -2.43 5.85
CA THR A 103 -6.09 -2.13 5.88
C THR A 103 -6.86 -3.43 5.77
N TRP A 104 -8.09 -3.41 6.21
CA TRP A 104 -8.97 -4.55 6.11
C TRP A 104 -9.47 -4.69 4.65
N SER A 105 -9.56 -5.92 4.15
CA SER A 105 -10.19 -6.20 2.85
C SER A 105 -11.69 -5.91 2.86
N GLY A 106 -12.32 -6.03 1.69
CA GLY A 106 -13.72 -5.69 1.44
C GLY A 106 -13.90 -4.25 0.93
N SER A 107 -15.14 -3.79 0.91
CA SER A 107 -15.46 -2.42 0.48
C SER A 107 -14.96 -1.39 1.49
N ARG A 108 -14.04 -0.54 1.04
CA ARG A 108 -13.44 0.55 1.82
C ARG A 108 -13.72 1.87 1.15
N ARG A 109 -14.24 2.82 1.93
CA ARG A 109 -14.33 4.21 1.47
C ARG A 109 -12.96 4.85 1.58
N VAL A 110 -12.41 5.30 0.45
CA VAL A 110 -11.19 6.09 0.36
C VAL A 110 -11.61 7.55 0.32
N LEU A 111 -11.19 8.31 1.34
CA LEU A 111 -11.42 9.74 1.45
C LEU A 111 -10.09 10.46 1.32
N VAL A 112 -10.01 11.39 0.37
CA VAL A 112 -8.91 12.35 0.26
C VAL A 112 -9.47 13.73 0.49
N ASN A 113 -8.94 14.41 1.49
CA ASN A 113 -9.34 15.76 1.86
C ASN A 113 -8.18 16.72 1.65
N VAL A 114 -8.44 17.99 1.40
CA VAL A 114 -7.39 19.02 1.44
C VAL A 114 -6.91 19.16 2.88
N ALA A 115 -5.59 19.10 3.09
CA ALA A 115 -4.98 19.14 4.42
C ALA A 115 -5.44 20.37 5.21
N ASN A 116 -5.67 20.17 6.51
CA ASN A 116 -6.14 21.21 7.44
C ASN A 116 -7.53 21.80 7.09
N THR A 117 -8.31 21.14 6.24
CA THR A 117 -9.68 21.54 5.90
C THR A 117 -10.66 20.36 5.99
N SER A 118 -11.96 20.64 5.88
CA SER A 118 -13.01 19.62 5.72
C SER A 118 -13.40 19.38 4.25
N THR A 119 -12.71 20.01 3.29
CA THR A 119 -13.01 19.87 1.87
C THR A 119 -12.59 18.49 1.38
N ASN A 120 -13.57 17.69 0.95
CA ASN A 120 -13.33 16.40 0.34
C ASN A 120 -13.12 16.55 -1.17
N VAL A 121 -12.01 16.02 -1.67
CA VAL A 121 -11.65 16.06 -3.11
C VAL A 121 -11.79 14.69 -3.78
N ILE A 122 -11.66 13.60 -3.02
CA ILE A 122 -11.99 12.25 -3.49
C ILE A 122 -12.82 11.56 -2.40
N ASN A 123 -13.97 11.01 -2.80
CA ASN A 123 -14.77 10.10 -1.99
C ASN A 123 -15.22 8.93 -2.87
N ALA A 124 -14.46 7.84 -2.81
CA ALA A 124 -14.67 6.66 -3.63
C ALA A 124 -14.78 5.41 -2.75
N VAL A 125 -15.52 4.41 -3.22
CA VAL A 125 -15.54 3.09 -2.59
C VAL A 125 -14.67 2.17 -3.43
N ALA A 126 -13.62 1.62 -2.81
CA ALA A 126 -12.74 0.63 -3.41
C ALA A 126 -13.00 -0.74 -2.78
N THR A 127 -13.13 -1.79 -3.60
CA THR A 127 -13.21 -3.17 -3.13
C THR A 127 -11.81 -3.75 -3.07
N LEU A 128 -11.31 -4.02 -1.86
CA LEU A 128 -9.96 -4.53 -1.65
C LEU A 128 -10.01 -6.04 -1.42
N SER A 129 -9.17 -6.77 -2.14
CA SER A 129 -9.00 -8.22 -1.96
C SER A 129 -8.04 -8.52 -0.80
N PRO A 130 -8.28 -9.60 -0.04
CA PRO A 130 -7.38 -10.02 1.02
C PRO A 130 -6.02 -10.45 0.45
N ARG A 131 -4.94 -10.19 1.20
CA ARG A 131 -3.54 -10.52 0.84
C ARG A 131 -3.04 -9.84 -0.44
N THR A 132 -3.70 -8.76 -0.87
CA THR A 132 -3.30 -7.98 -2.05
C THR A 132 -2.62 -6.67 -1.64
N PHE A 133 -1.65 -6.26 -2.44
CA PHE A 133 -0.97 -4.98 -2.33
C PHE A 133 -1.54 -4.00 -3.35
N TYR A 134 -1.74 -2.76 -2.93
CA TYR A 134 -2.26 -1.70 -3.78
C TYR A 134 -1.38 -0.46 -3.72
N SER A 135 -1.13 0.15 -4.88
CA SER A 135 -0.59 1.50 -5.00
C SER A 135 -1.71 2.41 -5.52
N VAL A 136 -2.04 3.45 -4.77
CA VAL A 136 -3.10 4.41 -5.11
C VAL A 136 -2.48 5.77 -5.36
N PHE A 137 -2.65 6.29 -6.56
CA PHE A 137 -2.17 7.61 -6.96
C PHE A 137 -3.35 8.58 -7.01
N ALA A 138 -3.25 9.74 -6.35
CA ALA A 138 -4.16 10.85 -6.58
C ALA A 138 -3.65 11.63 -7.81
N THR A 139 -4.32 11.48 -8.95
CA THR A 139 -3.84 11.90 -10.28
C THR A 139 -4.70 12.99 -10.90
N GLY A 140 -4.11 13.78 -11.80
CA GLY A 140 -4.81 14.84 -12.53
C GLY A 140 -4.44 16.22 -11.99
N THR A 141 -5.25 17.21 -12.33
CA THR A 141 -5.25 18.55 -11.74
C THR A 141 -6.33 18.64 -10.68
N VAL A 142 -6.39 19.73 -9.89
CA VAL A 142 -7.49 19.97 -8.94
C VAL A 142 -8.87 19.89 -9.60
N SER A 143 -8.97 20.31 -10.87
CA SER A 143 -10.20 20.27 -11.66
C SER A 143 -10.59 18.87 -12.17
N ASP A 144 -9.67 17.91 -12.27
CA ASP A 144 -9.91 16.52 -12.71
C ASP A 144 -9.21 15.51 -11.77
N LEU A 145 -9.30 15.75 -10.46
CA LEU A 145 -8.61 14.90 -9.50
C LEU A 145 -9.30 13.53 -9.42
N LYS A 146 -8.57 12.47 -9.79
CA LYS A 146 -9.09 11.08 -9.80
C LYS A 146 -8.07 10.11 -9.20
N PRO A 147 -8.54 9.11 -8.43
CA PRO A 147 -7.67 8.04 -7.97
C PRO A 147 -7.34 7.08 -9.13
N LEU A 148 -6.07 6.70 -9.24
CA LEU A 148 -5.62 5.56 -10.03
C LEU A 148 -5.18 4.46 -9.05
N VAL A 149 -5.91 3.34 -9.04
CA VAL A 149 -5.67 2.22 -8.13
C VAL A 149 -5.01 1.09 -8.91
N LEU A 150 -3.78 0.74 -8.53
CA LEU A 150 -3.01 -0.34 -9.14
C LEU A 150 -2.88 -1.50 -8.15
N VAL A 151 -2.97 -2.72 -8.66
CA VAL A 151 -2.59 -3.93 -7.93
C VAL A 151 -1.09 -4.15 -8.09
N ASP A 152 -0.39 -4.38 -6.98
CA ASP A 152 1.04 -4.58 -6.98
C ASP A 152 1.39 -6.06 -6.86
N ASP A 153 2.23 -6.52 -7.78
CA ASP A 153 2.88 -7.82 -7.71
C ASP A 153 4.28 -7.64 -7.12
N LEU A 154 4.41 -7.96 -5.83
CA LEU A 154 5.66 -7.82 -5.08
C LEU A 154 6.44 -9.14 -4.98
N ARG A 155 6.24 -10.07 -5.92
CA ARG A 155 7.07 -11.27 -5.99
C ARG A 155 8.53 -10.88 -6.18
N ALA A 156 9.40 -11.55 -5.43
CA ALA A 156 10.83 -11.30 -5.45
C ALA A 156 11.38 -11.45 -6.88
N PRO A 157 12.18 -10.47 -7.37
CA PRO A 157 12.88 -10.63 -8.63
C PRO A 157 13.84 -11.81 -8.62
N GLU A 158 14.12 -12.36 -9.80
CA GLU A 158 15.19 -13.35 -9.98
C GLU A 158 16.57 -12.78 -9.58
N MET A 159 17.50 -13.68 -9.27
CA MET A 159 18.87 -13.29 -8.89
C MET A 159 19.50 -12.40 -9.96
N GLY A 160 20.06 -11.26 -9.53
CA GLY A 160 20.68 -10.29 -10.44
C GLY A 160 19.72 -9.39 -11.21
N LYS A 161 18.40 -9.47 -10.96
CA LYS A 161 17.39 -8.61 -11.59
C LYS A 161 16.67 -7.72 -10.59
N ALA A 162 16.01 -6.69 -11.11
CA ALA A 162 15.03 -5.85 -10.43
C ALA A 162 13.70 -5.90 -11.21
N HIS A 163 12.58 -5.70 -10.52
CA HIS A 163 11.29 -5.48 -11.18
C HIS A 163 11.02 -3.98 -11.31
N VAL A 164 10.64 -3.52 -12.49
CA VAL A 164 10.33 -2.11 -12.75
C VAL A 164 8.97 -1.98 -13.40
N ARG A 165 8.14 -1.08 -12.89
CA ARG A 165 6.90 -0.62 -13.50
C ARG A 165 7.00 0.86 -13.81
N PHE A 166 6.47 1.28 -14.95
CA PHE A 166 6.28 2.68 -15.28
C PHE A 166 4.81 3.10 -15.14
N VAL A 167 4.57 4.32 -14.67
CA VAL A 167 3.23 4.93 -14.59
C VAL A 167 3.31 6.37 -15.11
N HIS A 168 2.46 6.75 -16.07
CA HIS A 168 2.43 8.12 -16.55
C HIS A 168 1.43 8.97 -15.78
N LEU A 169 1.92 9.91 -14.94
CA LEU A 169 1.09 10.74 -14.07
C LEU A 169 1.16 12.24 -14.39
N SER A 170 1.76 12.64 -15.51
CA SER A 170 1.76 14.04 -15.93
C SER A 170 0.51 14.32 -16.79
N PRO A 171 -0.41 15.20 -16.34
CA PRO A 171 -1.74 15.32 -16.96
C PRO A 171 -1.76 16.07 -18.29
N ASN A 172 -0.77 16.93 -18.56
CA ASN A 172 -0.69 17.73 -19.79
C ASN A 172 0.47 17.33 -20.71
N ALA A 173 1.20 16.27 -20.36
CA ALA A 173 2.22 15.70 -21.24
C ALA A 173 1.57 14.78 -22.29
N PRO A 174 2.10 14.74 -23.52
CA PRO A 174 1.69 13.75 -24.51
C PRO A 174 2.07 12.33 -24.06
N ALA A 175 1.62 11.32 -24.80
CA ALA A 175 2.11 9.96 -24.57
C ALA A 175 3.64 9.89 -24.65
N VAL A 176 4.23 9.05 -23.80
CA VAL A 176 5.69 8.96 -23.64
C VAL A 176 6.24 7.56 -23.88
N ASP A 177 7.50 7.54 -24.34
CA ASP A 177 8.36 6.36 -24.38
C ASP A 177 9.46 6.50 -23.32
N VAL A 178 9.68 5.47 -22.50
CA VAL A 178 10.86 5.35 -21.65
C VAL A 178 11.90 4.55 -22.42
N ALA A 179 13.04 5.15 -22.71
CA ALA A 179 14.10 4.56 -23.52
C ALA A 179 15.47 4.69 -22.85
N VAL A 180 16.41 3.87 -23.30
CA VAL A 180 17.83 4.08 -23.00
C VAL A 180 18.31 5.34 -23.72
N ALA A 181 19.10 6.16 -23.04
CA ALA A 181 19.57 7.46 -23.54
C ALA A 181 20.36 7.34 -24.86
N GLY A 182 20.47 8.46 -25.58
CA GLY A 182 21.31 8.55 -26.79
C GLY A 182 20.76 7.80 -28.00
N GLY A 183 19.43 7.73 -28.15
CA GLY A 183 18.79 7.00 -29.25
C GLY A 183 18.70 5.49 -29.04
N GLY A 184 18.95 5.00 -27.83
CA GLY A 184 18.82 3.60 -27.47
C GLY A 184 17.38 3.06 -27.53
N PRO A 185 17.20 1.74 -27.29
CA PRO A 185 15.91 1.06 -27.41
C PRO A 185 14.88 1.57 -26.41
N VAL A 186 13.61 1.50 -26.81
CA VAL A 186 12.46 1.80 -25.95
C VAL A 186 12.22 0.60 -25.02
N VAL A 187 12.20 0.86 -23.72
CA VAL A 187 11.92 -0.12 -22.65
C VAL A 187 10.42 -0.19 -22.38
N PHE A 188 9.76 0.97 -22.29
CA PHE A 188 8.31 1.08 -22.11
C PHE A 188 7.75 2.08 -23.12
N GLY A 189 7.02 1.58 -24.10
CA GLY A 189 6.51 2.40 -25.20
C GLY A 189 5.05 2.85 -25.03
N ASN A 190 4.74 3.99 -25.62
CA ASN A 190 3.43 4.57 -25.85
C ASN A 190 2.55 4.52 -24.59
N LYS A 191 2.95 5.24 -23.55
CA LYS A 191 2.18 5.34 -22.30
C LYS A 191 1.53 6.70 -22.24
N ALA A 192 0.21 6.75 -22.40
CA ALA A 192 -0.59 7.96 -22.24
C ALA A 192 -0.85 8.26 -20.75
N PHE A 193 -1.39 9.44 -20.46
CA PHE A 193 -1.72 9.83 -19.08
C PHE A 193 -2.64 8.79 -18.40
N ARG A 194 -2.29 8.41 -17.15
CA ARG A 194 -2.90 7.35 -16.34
C ARG A 194 -2.68 5.92 -16.85
N GLU A 195 -1.95 5.72 -17.94
CA GLU A 195 -1.49 4.40 -18.34
C GLU A 195 -0.24 3.98 -17.58
N TYR A 196 -0.07 2.67 -17.48
CA TYR A 196 1.00 2.04 -16.73
C TYR A 196 1.40 0.72 -17.37
N THR A 197 2.53 0.17 -16.95
CA THR A 197 2.99 -1.16 -17.33
C THR A 197 2.79 -2.17 -16.20
N ALA A 198 2.89 -3.46 -16.51
CA ALA A 198 3.12 -4.45 -15.46
C ALA A 198 4.57 -4.32 -14.95
N PHE A 199 4.83 -4.87 -13.76
CA PHE A 199 6.20 -5.03 -13.28
C PHE A 199 6.98 -5.94 -14.24
N THR A 200 8.04 -5.40 -14.81
CA THR A 200 8.86 -6.07 -15.83
C THR A 200 10.25 -6.33 -15.24
N PRO A 201 10.79 -7.55 -15.37
CA PRO A 201 12.14 -7.86 -14.92
C PRO A 201 13.18 -7.21 -15.81
N LEU A 202 14.08 -6.43 -15.21
CA LEU A 202 15.24 -5.83 -15.85
C LEU A 202 16.51 -6.26 -15.10
N PRO A 203 17.66 -6.42 -15.79
CA PRO A 203 18.93 -6.65 -15.11
C PRO A 203 19.22 -5.53 -14.10
N ALA A 204 19.86 -5.89 -12.98
CA ALA A 204 20.36 -4.89 -12.05
C ALA A 204 21.57 -4.17 -12.67
N GLY A 205 21.70 -2.88 -12.40
CA GLY A 205 22.74 -2.05 -12.99
C GLY A 205 22.38 -0.56 -12.98
N THR A 206 23.29 0.25 -13.50
CA THR A 206 23.08 1.69 -13.69
C THR A 206 22.77 1.96 -15.16
N TYR A 207 21.71 2.72 -15.39
CA TYR A 207 21.20 3.05 -16.71
C TYR A 207 21.10 4.56 -16.87
N ASP A 208 21.53 5.05 -18.02
CA ASP A 208 21.12 6.37 -18.49
C ASP A 208 19.83 6.19 -19.28
N LEU A 209 18.74 6.69 -18.71
CA LEU A 209 17.41 6.60 -19.30
C LEU A 209 16.96 7.99 -19.76
N GLU A 210 15.97 8.02 -20.62
CA GLU A 210 15.28 9.23 -21.01
C GLU A 210 13.81 8.95 -21.29
N VAL A 211 12.98 9.94 -21.04
CA VAL A 211 11.58 9.95 -21.42
C VAL A 211 11.47 10.76 -22.71
N ARG A 212 10.99 10.13 -23.77
CA ARG A 212 10.77 10.74 -25.09
C ARG A 212 9.28 10.94 -25.35
N VAL A 213 8.95 11.87 -26.22
CA VAL A 213 7.60 11.94 -26.80
C VAL A 213 7.39 10.67 -27.64
N ALA A 214 6.27 9.97 -27.41
CA ALA A 214 6.03 8.65 -27.99
C ALA A 214 6.16 8.65 -29.52
N GLY A 215 6.86 7.64 -30.06
CA GLY A 215 7.09 7.48 -31.49
C GLY A 215 8.10 8.46 -32.09
N THR A 216 8.81 9.23 -31.27
CA THR A 216 9.83 10.20 -31.70
C THR A 216 11.13 10.05 -30.91
N ASN A 217 12.19 10.72 -31.35
CA ASN A 217 13.44 10.86 -30.60
C ASN A 217 13.52 12.16 -29.79
N THR A 218 12.42 12.90 -29.67
CA THR A 218 12.39 14.15 -28.91
C THR A 218 12.40 13.83 -27.41
N VAL A 219 13.52 14.14 -26.76
CA VAL A 219 13.69 13.95 -25.31
C VAL A 219 12.88 15.01 -24.55
N ALA A 220 11.93 14.54 -23.73
CA ALA A 220 11.15 15.38 -22.83
C ALA A 220 11.79 15.49 -21.44
N LEU A 221 12.44 14.41 -20.97
CA LEU A 221 13.10 14.38 -19.66
C LEU A 221 14.31 13.42 -19.67
N PRO A 222 15.55 13.91 -19.50
CA PRO A 222 16.71 13.05 -19.29
C PRO A 222 16.73 12.51 -17.85
N LEU A 223 17.15 11.25 -17.70
CA LEU A 223 17.26 10.53 -16.42
C LEU A 223 18.62 9.79 -16.34
N PRO A 224 19.73 10.52 -16.19
CA PRO A 224 21.06 9.90 -16.10
C PRO A 224 21.25 9.16 -14.77
N GLY A 225 22.05 8.09 -14.77
CA GLY A 225 22.53 7.41 -13.57
C GLY A 225 21.48 6.66 -12.75
N VAL A 226 20.36 6.23 -13.36
CA VAL A 226 19.31 5.46 -12.68
C VAL A 226 19.86 4.10 -12.27
N THR A 227 19.99 3.87 -10.96
CA THR A 227 20.55 2.63 -10.42
C THR A 227 19.45 1.66 -9.97
N LEU A 228 19.38 0.50 -10.61
CA LEU A 228 18.51 -0.61 -10.25
C LEU A 228 19.30 -1.63 -9.42
N GLN A 229 18.93 -1.79 -8.15
CA GLN A 229 19.57 -2.75 -7.27
C GLN A 229 18.95 -4.15 -7.42
N PRO A 230 19.74 -5.22 -7.31
CA PRO A 230 19.22 -6.58 -7.40
C PRO A 230 18.20 -6.87 -6.29
N GLY A 231 17.14 -7.62 -6.62
CA GLY A 231 16.08 -8.00 -5.69
C GLY A 231 15.12 -6.87 -5.29
N LYS A 232 15.24 -5.67 -5.88
CA LYS A 232 14.33 -4.55 -5.62
C LYS A 232 13.21 -4.48 -6.65
N ILE A 233 12.10 -3.88 -6.21
CA ILE A 233 10.90 -3.65 -7.02
C ILE A 233 10.64 -2.14 -7.02
N TYR A 234 10.55 -1.55 -8.21
CA TYR A 234 10.45 -0.12 -8.40
C TYR A 234 9.21 0.26 -9.19
N THR A 235 8.48 1.27 -8.71
CA THR A 235 7.54 2.03 -9.53
C THR A 235 8.19 3.35 -9.89
N VAL A 236 8.49 3.53 -11.17
CA VAL A 236 8.95 4.80 -11.75
C VAL A 236 7.73 5.49 -12.35
N TYR A 237 7.63 6.80 -12.20
CA TYR A 237 6.51 7.54 -12.76
C TYR A 237 6.90 8.92 -13.24
N ALA A 238 6.33 9.35 -14.37
CA ALA A 238 6.43 10.73 -14.82
C ALA A 238 5.42 11.59 -14.04
N LYS A 239 5.84 12.74 -13.52
CA LYS A 239 5.06 13.64 -12.66
C LYS A 239 5.20 15.09 -13.10
N GLY A 240 4.35 15.96 -12.57
CA GLY A 240 4.41 17.39 -12.86
C GLY A 240 3.68 17.75 -14.15
N LEU A 241 3.88 18.99 -14.59
CA LEU A 241 3.30 19.56 -15.79
C LEU A 241 4.39 19.82 -16.81
N LEU A 242 4.15 19.47 -18.07
CA LEU A 242 4.95 19.96 -19.18
C LEU A 242 4.86 21.49 -19.21
N GLY A 243 6.02 22.18 -19.15
CA GLY A 243 6.08 23.64 -19.00
C GLY A 243 5.78 24.17 -17.59
N GLY A 244 5.56 23.29 -16.60
CA GLY A 244 5.42 23.68 -15.20
C GLY A 244 6.73 24.20 -14.60
N THR A 245 6.62 24.90 -13.47
CA THR A 245 7.78 25.50 -12.77
C THR A 245 7.94 24.94 -11.36
N GLY A 246 9.15 25.04 -10.82
CA GLY A 246 9.47 24.61 -9.46
C GLY A 246 9.09 23.15 -9.19
N ALA A 247 8.40 22.91 -8.07
CA ALA A 247 7.96 21.56 -7.70
C ALA A 247 7.00 20.94 -8.71
N GLN A 248 6.30 21.75 -9.50
CA GLN A 248 5.29 21.31 -10.47
C GLN A 248 5.89 21.03 -11.86
N ALA A 249 7.17 21.31 -12.09
CA ALA A 249 7.83 21.04 -13.35
C ALA A 249 7.79 19.54 -13.69
N LEU A 250 7.76 19.24 -14.99
CA LEU A 250 7.85 17.87 -15.49
C LEU A 250 9.11 17.21 -14.91
N GLY A 251 8.92 16.02 -14.35
CA GLY A 251 10.00 15.24 -13.78
C GLY A 251 9.62 13.78 -13.62
N ALA A 252 10.50 13.02 -12.99
CA ALA A 252 10.23 11.63 -12.62
C ALA A 252 10.24 11.47 -11.10
N GLY A 253 9.50 10.48 -10.61
CA GLY A 253 9.59 9.98 -9.25
C GLY A 253 9.86 8.48 -9.26
N VAL A 254 10.45 7.99 -8.17
CA VAL A 254 10.76 6.57 -7.98
C VAL A 254 10.28 6.16 -6.60
N ILE A 255 9.51 5.07 -6.56
CA ILE A 255 9.09 4.41 -5.33
C ILE A 255 9.75 3.04 -5.30
N VAL A 256 10.42 2.71 -4.19
CA VAL A 256 10.85 1.33 -3.91
C VAL A 256 9.68 0.60 -3.25
N ASN A 257 8.99 -0.24 -4.02
CA ASN A 257 7.90 -1.05 -3.52
C ASN A 257 8.48 -2.18 -2.67
N SER A 258 8.39 -2.04 -1.35
CA SER A 258 8.81 -3.06 -0.40
C SER A 258 7.76 -3.23 0.67
N ASP A 259 7.41 -4.48 0.97
CA ASP A 259 6.45 -4.80 2.02
C ASP A 259 7.06 -4.78 3.43
N LEU A 260 8.39 -4.77 3.49
CA LEU A 260 9.15 -4.62 4.72
C LEU A 260 9.04 -3.17 5.17
N ALA A 261 8.17 -2.92 6.15
CA ALA A 261 8.31 -1.75 7.01
C ALA A 261 9.78 -1.70 7.45
N ARG A 262 10.49 -0.64 7.05
CA ARG A 262 11.93 -0.39 7.23
C ARG A 262 12.65 -1.48 8.03
N SER A 263 13.48 -2.25 7.33
CA SER A 263 14.51 -3.15 7.88
C SER A 263 14.81 -2.83 9.34
N TRP A 264 14.32 -3.67 10.25
CA TRP A 264 14.71 -3.66 11.65
C TRP A 264 16.24 -3.85 11.69
N SER A 265 16.98 -2.76 11.88
CA SER A 265 18.43 -2.75 11.94
C SER A 265 18.89 -3.43 13.24
N LEU A 266 18.97 -4.76 13.24
CA LEU A 266 19.52 -5.54 14.36
C LEU A 266 21.03 -5.71 14.34
N PHE A 267 21.75 -4.96 13.52
CA PHE A 267 23.21 -4.95 13.56
C PHE A 267 23.76 -3.53 13.41
N SER A 268 23.47 -2.69 14.40
CA SER A 268 24.35 -1.57 14.76
C SER A 268 24.25 -1.27 16.26
N GLY A 269 24.29 -2.32 17.07
CA GLY A 269 24.70 -2.19 18.47
C GLY A 269 26.23 -2.24 18.50
N SER A 270 26.86 -1.07 18.53
CA SER A 270 28.25 -0.93 18.97
C SER A 270 28.38 -1.62 20.34
N ARG A 271 29.01 -2.80 20.37
CA ARG A 271 29.56 -3.31 21.62
C ARG A 271 30.79 -2.46 21.89
N ALA A 272 30.65 -1.50 22.80
CA ALA A 272 31.80 -0.89 23.45
C ALA A 272 32.67 -2.03 24.02
N PRO A 273 34.00 -1.99 23.87
CA PRO A 273 34.86 -2.95 24.54
C PRO A 273 34.66 -2.80 26.06
N ILE A 274 34.38 -3.91 26.73
CA ILE A 274 34.50 -4.00 28.19
C ILE A 274 35.99 -3.86 28.50
N ASP A 275 36.36 -2.70 29.03
CA ASP A 275 37.67 -2.49 29.65
C ASP A 275 37.67 -3.22 30.99
N MET A 276 38.29 -4.40 31.03
CA MET A 276 38.67 -5.05 32.27
C MET A 276 39.97 -4.43 32.76
N GLN A 277 39.87 -3.31 33.50
CA GLN A 277 40.96 -2.91 34.38
C GLN A 277 40.80 -3.63 35.71
N ALA A 278 41.83 -4.43 36.00
CA ALA A 278 42.07 -5.06 37.27
C ALA A 278 42.25 -4.00 38.37
N ASN A 279 41.66 -4.27 39.53
CA ASN A 279 42.15 -3.79 40.82
C ASN A 279 42.03 -4.94 41.83
#